data_AF-A0A535QCI5-F1
#
_entry.id   AF-A0A535QCI5-F1
#
_cell.length_a   1.000
_cell.length_b   1.000
_cell.length_c   1.000
_cell.angle_alpha   90.00
_cell.angle_beta   90.00
_cell.angle_gamma   90.00
#
_symmetry.space_group_name_H-M   'P 1'
#
loop_
_entity.id
_entity.type
_entity.pdbx_description
1 polymer ?
#
loop_
_entity_poly.entity_id
_entity_poly.type
_entity_poly.pdbx_seq_one_letter_code
_entity_poly.pdbx_strand_id
1 'polypeptide(L)'
;MDPPDFAKNMINFNRLLEGENRESTHPDDAAHWYAVYADLVGFKQQLLGEVKGHIGQAPETTVELAGYDIPFLEAELGRLRSGKEFWAARRDAGE
;
A
#
# COMPACT_ATOMS: atom_id res chain seq x y z
N MET A 1 25.44 -1.28 -12.01
CA MET A 1 24.28 -0.93 -12.84
C MET A 1 23.23 -0.42 -11.88
N ASP A 2 22.70 0.79 -12.07
CA ASP A 2 21.63 1.28 -11.20
C ASP A 2 20.39 0.40 -11.37
N PRO A 3 19.67 0.07 -10.29
CA PRO A 3 18.42 -0.68 -10.41
C PRO A 3 17.42 0.12 -11.25
N PRO A 4 16.61 -0.55 -12.08
CA PRO A 4 15.54 0.10 -12.83
C PRO A 4 14.60 0.87 -11.90
N ASP A 5 13.99 1.94 -12.38
CA ASP A 5 13.15 2.81 -11.54
C ASP A 5 11.96 2.07 -10.91
N PHE A 6 11.45 1.02 -11.56
CA PHE A 6 10.41 0.16 -10.96
C PHE A 6 10.91 -0.51 -9.67
N ALA A 7 12.16 -0.99 -9.64
CA ALA A 7 12.72 -1.69 -8.48
C ALA A 7 12.97 -0.73 -7.32
N LYS A 8 13.41 0.50 -7.62
CA LYS A 8 13.52 1.58 -6.63
C LYS A 8 12.15 1.96 -6.07
N ASN A 9 11.14 2.06 -6.93
CA ASN A 9 9.78 2.39 -6.53
C ASN A 9 9.14 1.28 -5.70
N MET A 10 9.37 0.00 -6.01
CA MET A 10 8.85 -1.12 -5.22
C MET A 10 9.20 -1.01 -3.75
N ILE A 11 10.46 -0.68 -3.42
CA ILE A 11 10.94 -0.56 -2.04
C ILE A 11 10.82 0.84 -1.44
N ASN A 12 10.37 1.83 -2.21
CA ASN A 12 10.13 3.17 -1.69
C ASN A 12 8.76 3.24 -1.00
N PHE A 13 8.72 2.88 0.28
CA PHE A 13 7.49 2.89 1.07
C PHE A 13 7.02 4.30 1.48
N ASN A 14 7.66 5.37 1.00
CA ASN A 14 7.24 6.75 1.22
C ASN A 14 6.68 7.43 -0.04
N ARG A 15 6.68 6.72 -1.18
CA ARG A 15 6.18 7.28 -2.45
C ARG A 15 4.67 7.55 -2.40
N LEU A 16 4.26 8.57 -3.13
CA LEU A 16 2.86 8.82 -3.44
C LEU A 16 2.34 7.83 -4.49
N LEU A 17 1.02 7.72 -4.62
CA LEU A 17 0.43 7.07 -5.79
C LEU A 17 0.69 7.92 -7.04
N GLU A 18 0.76 7.28 -8.19
CA GLU A 18 0.94 8.00 -9.46
C GLU A 18 -0.23 8.96 -9.68
N GLY A 19 0.07 10.24 -9.94
CA GLY A 19 -0.92 11.30 -10.10
C GLY A 19 -1.43 11.92 -8.78
N GLU A 20 -1.09 11.36 -7.62
CA GLU A 20 -1.48 11.94 -6.32
C GLU A 20 -0.72 13.25 -6.07
N ASN A 21 -1.47 14.32 -5.78
CA ASN A 21 -0.92 15.60 -5.36
C ASN A 21 -1.42 15.98 -3.97
N ARG A 22 -0.57 15.82 -2.95
CA ARG A 22 -0.87 16.18 -1.56
C ARG A 22 -0.93 17.69 -1.30
N GLU A 23 -0.55 18.52 -2.25
CA GLU A 23 -0.72 19.98 -2.15
C GLU A 23 -2.07 20.45 -2.67
N SER A 24 -2.85 19.57 -3.32
CA SER A 24 -4.18 19.94 -3.82
C SER A 24 -5.12 20.31 -2.67
N THR A 25 -5.86 21.39 -2.86
CA THR A 25 -6.89 21.89 -1.95
C THR A 25 -8.29 21.60 -2.48
N HIS A 26 -8.42 20.88 -3.60
CA HIS A 26 -9.71 20.56 -4.18
C HIS A 26 -10.45 19.53 -3.31
N PRO A 27 -11.68 19.81 -2.85
CA PRO A 27 -12.42 18.88 -1.97
C PRO A 27 -12.61 17.50 -2.59
N ASP A 28 -12.85 17.44 -3.90
CA ASP A 28 -13.05 16.19 -4.64
C ASP A 28 -11.81 15.28 -4.63
N ASP A 29 -10.60 15.85 -4.54
CA ASP A 29 -9.37 15.07 -4.47
C ASP A 29 -9.28 14.28 -3.16
N ALA A 30 -9.77 14.84 -2.05
CA ALA A 30 -9.75 14.15 -0.77
C ALA A 30 -10.65 12.92 -0.78
N ALA A 31 -11.87 13.05 -1.31
CA ALA A 31 -12.79 11.92 -1.46
C ALA A 31 -12.26 10.88 -2.46
N HIS A 32 -11.72 11.34 -3.60
CA HIS A 32 -11.15 10.47 -4.63
C HIS A 32 -9.97 9.64 -4.12
N TRP A 33 -8.94 10.30 -3.58
CA TRP A 33 -7.74 9.61 -3.12
C TRP A 33 -8.00 8.75 -1.88
N TYR A 34 -8.91 9.17 -0.99
CA TYR A 34 -9.37 8.29 0.09
C TYR A 34 -9.94 6.97 -0.47
N ALA A 35 -10.80 7.04 -1.49
CA ALA A 35 -11.40 5.86 -2.10
C ALA A 35 -10.35 4.96 -2.78
N VAL A 36 -9.41 5.55 -3.53
CA VAL A 36 -8.30 4.81 -4.17
C VAL A 36 -7.44 4.09 -3.13
N TYR A 37 -7.03 4.78 -2.07
CA TYR A 37 -6.25 4.16 -1.00
C TYR A 37 -7.06 3.08 -0.25
N ALA A 38 -8.36 3.30 -0.01
CA ALA A 38 -9.21 2.33 0.66
C ALA A 38 -9.33 1.02 -0.13
N ASP A 39 -9.51 1.10 -1.45
CA ASP A 39 -9.56 -0.05 -2.34
C ASP A 39 -8.23 -0.83 -2.33
N LEU A 40 -7.10 -0.13 -2.51
CA LEU A 40 -5.77 -0.75 -2.48
C LEU A 40 -5.46 -1.40 -1.13
N VAL A 41 -5.82 -0.77 -0.01
CA VAL A 41 -5.67 -1.36 1.33
C VAL A 41 -6.49 -2.64 1.44
N GLY A 42 -7.76 -2.63 1.01
CA GLY A 42 -8.62 -3.81 1.05
C GLY A 42 -8.06 -4.98 0.25
N PHE A 43 -7.66 -4.70 -1.00
CA PHE A 43 -7.02 -5.68 -1.88
C PHE A 43 -5.76 -6.29 -1.24
N LYS A 44 -4.83 -5.45 -0.77
CA LYS A 44 -3.56 -5.91 -0.18
C LYS A 44 -3.76 -6.65 1.14
N GLN A 45 -4.78 -6.30 1.93
CA GLN A 45 -5.12 -7.03 3.14
C GLN A 45 -5.63 -8.44 2.84
N GLN A 46 -6.49 -8.59 1.83
CA GLN A 46 -6.96 -9.90 1.39
C GLN A 46 -5.78 -10.76 0.93
N LEU A 47 -4.92 -10.21 0.06
CA LEU A 47 -3.73 -10.90 -0.44
C LEU A 47 -2.80 -11.34 0.71
N LEU A 48 -2.53 -10.46 1.67
CA LEU A 48 -1.71 -10.81 2.84
C LEU A 48 -2.34 -11.95 3.66
N GLY A 49 -3.66 -11.96 3.79
CA GLY A 49 -4.39 -13.06 4.45
C GLY A 49 -4.22 -14.38 3.71
N GLU A 50 -4.37 -14.38 2.39
CA GLU A 50 -4.17 -15.56 1.54
C GLU A 50 -2.74 -16.10 1.61
N VAL A 51 -1.73 -15.22 1.54
CA VAL A 51 -0.30 -15.59 1.66
C VAL A 51 -0.01 -16.18 3.03
N LYS A 52 -0.48 -15.55 4.12
CA LYS A 52 -0.33 -16.08 5.47
C LYS A 52 -1.00 -17.44 5.65
N GLY A 53 -2.16 -17.65 5.04
CA GLY A 53 -2.87 -18.93 5.05
C GLY A 53 -2.17 -20.05 4.26
N HIS A 54 -1.36 -19.69 3.25
CA HIS A 54 -0.56 -20.65 2.47
C HIS A 54 0.73 -21.09 3.19
N ILE A 55 1.19 -20.36 4.21
CA ILE A 55 2.35 -20.78 4.99
C ILE A 55 2.07 -22.14 5.65
N GLY A 56 3.02 -23.06 5.49
CA GLY A 56 2.93 -24.40 6.06
C GLY A 56 2.15 -25.42 5.21
N GLN A 57 1.55 -25.01 4.09
CA GLN A 57 1.02 -25.96 3.09
C GLN A 57 2.16 -26.71 2.38
N ALA A 58 3.30 -26.06 2.19
CA ALA A 58 4.53 -26.64 1.68
C ALA A 58 5.73 -26.05 2.43
N PRO A 59 6.64 -26.86 3.00
CA PRO A 59 7.83 -26.36 3.67
C PRO A 59 8.69 -25.46 2.77
N GLU A 60 8.79 -25.79 1.48
CA GLU A 60 9.61 -25.12 0.48
C GLU A 60 9.19 -23.66 0.24
N THR A 61 7.91 -23.33 0.42
CA THR A 61 7.42 -21.95 0.22
C THR A 61 7.63 -21.06 1.44
N THR A 62 8.00 -21.63 2.59
CA THR A 62 8.08 -20.89 3.85
C THR A 62 9.12 -19.77 3.79
N VAL A 63 10.28 -20.03 3.20
CA VAL A 63 11.36 -19.03 3.10
C VAL A 63 10.93 -17.86 2.20
N GLU A 64 10.33 -18.15 1.05
CA GLU A 64 9.89 -17.10 0.12
C GLU A 64 8.77 -16.26 0.73
N LEU A 65 7.71 -16.91 1.21
CA LEU A 65 6.53 -16.22 1.72
C LEU A 65 6.83 -15.45 3.02
N ALA A 66 7.47 -16.09 4.00
CA ALA A 66 7.72 -15.46 5.31
C ALA A 66 8.92 -14.52 5.29
N GLY A 67 9.93 -14.80 4.46
CA GLY A 67 11.15 -14.01 4.39
C GLY A 67 11.03 -12.76 3.52
N TYR A 68 10.24 -12.82 2.44
CA TYR A 68 10.18 -11.73 1.45
C TYR A 68 8.77 -11.19 1.24
N ASP A 69 7.80 -12.05 0.91
CA ASP A 69 6.48 -11.58 0.48
C ASP A 69 5.69 -10.92 1.62
N ILE A 70 5.66 -11.54 2.80
CA ILE A 70 4.92 -11.01 3.95
C ILE A 70 5.50 -9.67 4.42
N PRO A 71 6.81 -9.54 4.72
CA PRO A 71 7.38 -8.26 5.14
C PRO A 71 7.16 -7.15 4.10
N PHE A 72 7.25 -7.49 2.80
CA PHE A 72 6.98 -6.55 1.71
C PHE A 72 5.52 -6.08 1.72
N LEU A 73 4.57 -7.01 1.77
CA LEU A 73 3.14 -6.71 1.78
C LEU A 73 2.75 -5.91 3.03
N GLU A 74 3.34 -6.20 4.18
CA GLU A 74 3.12 -5.45 5.42
C GLU A 74 3.65 -4.02 5.33
N ALA A 75 4.85 -3.82 4.79
CA ALA A 75 5.43 -2.49 4.58
C ALA A 75 4.62 -1.68 3.56
N GLU A 76 4.18 -2.30 2.47
CA GLU A 76 3.31 -1.66 1.48
C GLU A 76 1.95 -1.28 2.07
N LEU A 77 1.35 -2.15 2.88
CA LEU A 77 0.11 -1.86 3.60
C LEU A 77 0.27 -0.69 4.58
N GLY A 78 1.40 -0.62 5.29
CA GLY A 78 1.72 0.51 6.16
C GLY A 78 1.67 1.83 5.39
N ARG A 79 2.36 1.92 4.25
CA ARG A 79 2.32 3.10 3.36
C ARG A 79 0.91 3.46 2.93
N LEU A 80 0.16 2.47 2.45
CA LEU A 80 -1.18 2.67 1.91
C LEU A 80 -2.17 3.15 2.99
N ARG A 81 -2.05 2.62 4.22
CA ARG A 81 -2.84 3.07 5.37
C ARG A 81 -2.54 4.51 5.75
N SER A 82 -1.27 4.89 5.83
CA SER A 82 -0.88 6.29 6.10
C SER A 82 -1.41 7.25 5.04
N GLY A 83 -1.39 6.84 3.77
CA GLY A 83 -2.00 7.62 2.68
C GLY A 83 -3.52 7.75 2.80
N LYS A 84 -4.21 6.65 3.16
CA LYS A 84 -5.65 6.66 3.44
C LYS A 84 -5.99 7.61 4.58
N GLU A 85 -5.25 7.55 5.68
CA GLU A 85 -5.44 8.39 6.87
C GLU A 85 -5.24 9.88 6.56
N PHE A 86 -4.21 10.21 5.75
CA PHE A 86 -3.97 11.58 5.30
C PHE A 86 -5.19 12.15 4.56
N TRP A 87 -5.74 11.40 3.58
CA TRP A 87 -6.88 11.88 2.80
C TRP A 87 -8.20 11.84 3.57
N ALA A 88 -8.37 10.89 4.51
CA ALA A 88 -9.49 10.89 5.44
C ALA A 88 -9.50 12.18 6.28
N ALA A 89 -8.37 12.55 6.88
CA ALA A 89 -8.27 13.76 7.69
C ALA A 89 -8.59 15.04 6.90
N ARG A 90 -8.23 15.08 5.61
CA ARG A 90 -8.56 16.22 4.73
C ARG A 90 -10.01 16.27 4.32
N ARG A 91 -10.61 15.11 4.00
CA ARG A 91 -12.03 15.03 3.68
C ARG A 91 -12.86 15.51 4.86
N ASP A 92 -12.56 14.99 6.06
CA ASP A 92 -13.31 15.28 7.28
C ASP A 92 -13.09 16.73 7.78
N ALA A 93 -12.03 17.43 7.34
CA ALA A 93 -11.79 18.85 7.63
C ALA A 93 -12.49 19.81 6.65
N GLY A 94 -13.00 19.29 5.52
CA GLY A 94 -13.75 20.06 4.52
C GLY A 94 -15.27 19.92 4.62
N GLU A 95 -15.76 19.06 5.51
CA GLU A 95 -17.17 18.96 5.94
C GLU A 95 -17.49 19.95 7.07
#